data_AF-D2R6H1-F1
#
_entry.id   AF-D2R6H1-F1
#
_cell.length_a   1.000
_cell.length_b   1.000
_cell.length_c   1.000
_cell.angle_alpha   90.00
_cell.angle_beta   90.00
_cell.angle_gamma   90.00
#
_symmetry.space_group_name_H-M   'P 1'
#
loop_
_entity.id
_entity.type
_entity.pdbx_description
1 polymer ?
#
loop_
_entity_poly.entity_id
_entity_poly.type
_entity_poly.pdbx_seq_one_letter_code
_entity_poly.pdbx_strand_id
1 'polypeptide(L)'
;MKEAPSSSFLARNEFLIRRLHSLTGLVPVGAYMCVHLLTNASVLDSGAAFQKNVYMIHSLGAVLPVVEWGFIFLPLLFHAIFGVVIVRGGLPNSSTYKYTSNIRYTLQRASGMVAFAFIMWHVFHMHGWFHAEWWQKGVAEPLSGAMFKPYSAASTAAEALQISIIVPVLYVIGVLSCVFHLANGIWTFGITWGIWVSPAAQTRATWACLVFGLALSAVGLGALGGFATKTKEQIAADKAVEQKMFDAKVASGEVEADSHKFGGNHQHAEGEQHEAPAEEKPAEEAATATEATTAAPAEGSTETSIPAAGAASDVN
;
A
#
# COMPACT_ATOMS: atom_id res chain seq x y z
N MET A 1 -24.55 -6.71 56.87
CA MET A 1 -24.61 -7.02 55.42
C MET A 1 -23.23 -6.75 54.83
N LYS A 2 -22.57 -7.73 54.20
CA LYS A 2 -21.39 -7.43 53.36
C LYS A 2 -21.90 -6.73 52.11
N GLU A 3 -21.42 -5.52 51.83
CA GLU A 3 -21.71 -4.83 50.57
C GLU A 3 -21.28 -5.73 49.40
N ALA A 4 -22.16 -5.86 48.41
CA ALA A 4 -21.82 -6.55 47.17
C ALA A 4 -20.70 -5.76 46.47
N PRO A 5 -19.67 -6.41 45.93
CA PRO A 5 -18.58 -5.71 45.27
C PRO A 5 -19.12 -4.88 44.10
N SER A 6 -18.64 -3.63 43.99
CA SER A 6 -18.99 -2.75 42.89
C SER A 6 -18.62 -3.37 41.55
N SER A 7 -19.53 -3.31 40.57
CA SER A 7 -19.30 -3.88 39.25
C SER A 7 -18.13 -3.18 38.56
N SER A 8 -17.22 -3.98 37.98
CA SER A 8 -16.03 -3.46 37.31
C SER A 8 -16.40 -2.53 36.15
N PHE A 9 -15.48 -1.64 35.75
CA PHE A 9 -15.69 -0.75 34.60
C PHE A 9 -16.09 -1.51 33.33
N LEU A 10 -15.46 -2.67 33.08
CA LEU A 10 -15.75 -3.52 31.92
C LEU A 10 -17.16 -4.09 31.95
N ALA A 11 -17.63 -4.54 33.13
CA ALA A 11 -18.99 -5.05 33.28
C ALA A 11 -20.04 -3.95 33.08
N ARG A 12 -19.79 -2.74 33.60
CA ARG A 12 -20.71 -1.59 33.44
C ARG A 12 -20.82 -1.10 31.99
N ASN A 13 -19.74 -1.22 31.22
CA ASN A 13 -19.66 -0.72 29.85
C ASN A 13 -19.65 -1.83 28.80
N GLU A 14 -20.04 -3.06 29.16
CA GLU A 14 -19.90 -4.24 28.29
C GLU A 14 -20.59 -4.04 26.93
N PHE A 15 -21.82 -3.51 26.94
CA PHE A 15 -22.56 -3.24 25.71
C PHE A 15 -21.80 -2.30 24.76
N LEU A 16 -21.33 -1.16 25.28
CA LEU A 16 -20.59 -0.17 24.49
C LEU A 16 -19.28 -0.76 23.94
N ILE A 17 -18.53 -1.46 24.77
CA ILE A 17 -17.26 -2.08 24.38
C ILE A 17 -17.47 -3.12 23.26
N ARG A 18 -18.50 -3.97 23.37
CA ARG A 18 -18.83 -4.95 22.33
C ARG A 18 -19.27 -4.28 21.03
N ARG A 19 -20.00 -3.16 21.11
CA ARG A 19 -20.38 -2.35 19.95
C ARG A 19 -19.17 -1.73 19.27
N LEU A 20 -18.30 -1.09 20.04
CA LEU A 20 -17.05 -0.52 19.54
C LEU A 20 -16.17 -1.59 18.91
N HIS A 21 -16.03 -2.76 19.53
CA HIS A 21 -15.24 -3.87 18.97
C HIS A 21 -15.79 -4.34 17.62
N SER A 22 -17.11 -4.45 17.52
CA SER A 22 -17.80 -4.77 16.27
C SER A 22 -17.62 -3.67 15.22
N LEU A 23 -17.66 -2.40 15.62
CA LEU A 23 -17.52 -1.24 14.74
C LEU A 23 -16.09 -1.12 14.19
N THR A 24 -15.08 -1.22 15.05
CA THR A 24 -13.68 -1.16 14.63
C THR A 24 -13.30 -2.33 13.73
N GLY A 25 -13.87 -3.51 13.98
CA GLY A 25 -13.65 -4.68 13.14
C GLY A 25 -14.16 -4.50 11.71
N LEU A 26 -15.28 -3.82 11.52
CA LEU A 26 -15.87 -3.61 10.19
C LEU A 26 -15.34 -2.36 9.50
N VAL A 27 -15.44 -1.20 10.16
CA VAL A 27 -15.27 0.10 9.51
C VAL A 27 -13.80 0.38 9.22
N PRO A 28 -12.91 0.60 10.21
CA PRO A 28 -11.51 0.82 9.92
C PRO A 28 -10.80 -0.46 9.46
N VAL A 29 -10.87 -1.55 10.25
CA VAL A 29 -10.07 -2.76 9.98
C VAL A 29 -10.56 -3.50 8.73
N GLY A 30 -11.87 -3.71 8.60
CA GLY A 30 -12.46 -4.38 7.44
C GLY A 30 -12.29 -3.60 6.14
N ALA A 31 -12.48 -2.28 6.16
CA ALA A 31 -12.24 -1.46 4.97
C ALA A 31 -10.75 -1.42 4.61
N TYR A 32 -9.86 -1.25 5.59
CA TYR A 32 -8.41 -1.32 5.35
C TYR A 32 -8.03 -2.67 4.73
N MET A 33 -8.56 -3.79 5.23
CA MET A 33 -8.28 -5.11 4.67
C MET A 33 -8.68 -5.20 3.18
N CYS A 34 -9.84 -4.65 2.80
CA CYS A 34 -10.28 -4.65 1.41
C CYS A 34 -9.34 -3.81 0.53
N VAL A 35 -9.01 -2.60 0.95
CA VAL A 35 -8.07 -1.72 0.24
C VAL A 35 -6.70 -2.37 0.15
N HIS A 36 -6.20 -2.95 1.24
CA HIS A 36 -4.91 -3.64 1.30
C HIS A 36 -4.86 -4.77 0.28
N LEU A 37 -5.85 -5.67 0.25
CA LEU A 37 -5.85 -6.79 -0.69
C LEU A 37 -6.03 -6.34 -2.15
N LEU A 38 -6.86 -5.33 -2.41
CA LEU A 38 -7.04 -4.79 -3.76
C LEU A 38 -5.78 -4.09 -4.27
N THR A 39 -5.11 -3.30 -3.44
CA THR A 39 -3.82 -2.68 -3.77
C THR A 39 -2.78 -3.75 -4.06
N ASN A 40 -2.66 -4.79 -3.22
CA ASN A 40 -1.72 -5.89 -3.48
C ASN A 40 -2.07 -6.64 -4.78
N ALA A 41 -3.35 -6.86 -5.07
CA ALA A 41 -3.78 -7.55 -6.29
C ALA A 41 -3.43 -6.79 -7.58
N SER A 42 -3.12 -5.49 -7.50
CA SER A 42 -2.63 -4.74 -8.68
C SER A 42 -1.30 -5.25 -9.23
N VAL A 43 -0.55 -6.09 -8.50
CA VAL A 43 0.63 -6.79 -9.04
C VAL A 43 0.28 -7.74 -10.19
N LEU A 44 -0.97 -8.22 -10.24
CA LEU A 44 -1.47 -9.08 -11.30
C LEU A 44 -1.55 -8.35 -12.65
N ASP A 45 -1.68 -7.02 -12.63
CA ASP A 45 -1.59 -6.18 -13.82
C ASP A 45 -0.12 -5.97 -14.20
N SER A 46 0.69 -5.45 -13.27
CA SER A 46 2.15 -5.38 -13.40
C SER A 46 2.83 -4.98 -12.09
N GLY A 47 4.13 -5.21 -11.97
CA GLY A 47 4.93 -4.66 -10.86
C GLY A 47 4.89 -3.13 -10.84
N ALA A 48 4.87 -2.49 -12.01
CA ALA A 48 4.76 -1.03 -12.14
C ALA A 48 3.41 -0.49 -11.62
N ALA A 49 2.30 -1.17 -11.92
CA ALA A 49 0.98 -0.79 -11.42
C ALA A 49 0.92 -0.87 -9.89
N PHE A 50 1.47 -1.94 -9.31
CA PHE A 50 1.59 -2.06 -7.86
C PHE A 50 2.47 -0.96 -7.25
N GLN A 51 3.67 -0.74 -7.80
CA GLN A 51 4.59 0.30 -7.34
C GLN A 51 3.94 1.71 -7.40
N LYS A 52 3.20 2.01 -8.48
CA LYS A 52 2.45 3.27 -8.61
C LYS A 52 1.41 3.45 -7.50
N ASN A 53 0.66 2.40 -7.17
CA ASN A 53 -0.34 2.45 -6.10
C ASN A 53 0.34 2.63 -4.73
N VAL A 54 1.50 2.02 -4.50
CA VAL A 54 2.29 2.24 -3.27
C VAL A 54 2.80 3.67 -3.20
N TYR A 55 3.33 4.24 -4.29
CA TYR A 55 3.70 5.66 -4.32
C TYR A 55 2.52 6.58 -4.01
N MET A 56 1.32 6.28 -4.52
CA MET A 56 0.12 7.07 -4.23
C MET A 56 -0.21 7.07 -2.73
N ILE A 57 -0.06 5.94 -2.04
CA ILE A 57 -0.23 5.87 -0.57
C ILE A 57 0.84 6.70 0.13
N HIS A 58 2.10 6.57 -0.29
CA HIS A 58 3.23 7.29 0.30
C HIS A 58 3.27 8.79 -0.01
N SER A 59 2.51 9.25 -1.01
CA SER A 59 2.36 10.68 -1.34
C SER A 59 1.73 11.51 -0.22
N LEU A 60 1.08 10.86 0.76
CA LEU A 60 0.58 11.51 1.98
C LEU A 60 1.70 12.06 2.88
N GLY A 61 2.96 11.69 2.64
CA GLY A 61 4.12 12.27 3.32
C GLY A 61 4.02 12.21 4.85
N ALA A 62 4.19 13.35 5.52
CA ALA A 62 4.13 13.47 6.98
C ALA A 62 2.76 13.16 7.59
N VAL A 63 1.69 13.14 6.79
CA VAL A 63 0.32 12.81 7.24
C VAL A 63 0.11 11.30 7.30
N LEU A 64 0.88 10.51 6.54
CA LEU A 64 0.72 9.05 6.47
C LEU A 64 0.74 8.38 7.85
N PRO A 65 1.70 8.64 8.76
CA PRO A 65 1.71 7.99 10.07
C PRO A 65 0.48 8.32 10.92
N VAL A 66 -0.08 9.53 10.79
CA VAL A 66 -1.30 9.93 11.52
C VAL A 66 -2.50 9.12 11.02
N VAL A 67 -2.61 8.95 9.70
CA VAL A 67 -3.66 8.14 9.07
C VAL A 67 -3.51 6.68 9.46
N GLU A 68 -2.30 6.13 9.41
CA GLU A 68 -2.01 4.75 9.78
C GLU A 68 -2.35 4.48 11.25
N TRP A 69 -1.94 5.33 12.18
CA TRP A 69 -2.27 5.14 13.59
C TRP A 69 -3.76 5.33 13.88
N GLY A 70 -4.37 6.38 13.33
CA GLY A 70 -5.77 6.71 13.60
C GLY A 70 -6.76 5.70 13.00
N PHE A 71 -6.52 5.24 11.77
CA PHE A 71 -7.47 4.43 11.01
C PHE A 71 -7.07 2.96 10.84
N ILE A 72 -5.81 2.58 11.12
CA ILE A 72 -5.34 1.20 10.95
C ILE A 72 -4.90 0.62 12.30
N PHE A 73 -3.80 1.10 12.88
CA PHE A 73 -3.18 0.45 14.05
C PHE A 73 -4.01 0.56 15.32
N LEU A 74 -4.49 1.75 15.69
CA LEU A 74 -5.26 1.92 16.93
C LEU A 74 -6.57 1.12 16.90
N PRO A 75 -7.39 1.18 15.83
CA PRO A 75 -8.60 0.34 15.74
C PRO A 75 -8.29 -1.16 15.68
N LEU A 76 -7.22 -1.57 15.00
CA LEU A 76 -6.78 -2.97 14.92
C LEU A 76 -6.34 -3.49 16.29
N LEU A 77 -5.54 -2.74 17.03
CA LEU A 77 -5.10 -3.11 18.38
C LEU A 77 -6.29 -3.25 19.32
N PHE A 78 -7.20 -2.28 19.32
CA PHE A 78 -8.42 -2.37 20.12
C PHE A 78 -9.26 -3.59 19.73
N HIS A 79 -9.48 -3.81 18.43
CA HIS A 79 -10.23 -4.97 17.93
C HIS A 79 -9.56 -6.29 18.36
N ALA A 80 -8.25 -6.44 18.15
CA ALA A 80 -7.50 -7.65 18.47
C ALA A 80 -7.49 -7.94 19.98
N ILE A 81 -7.15 -6.95 20.82
CA ILE A 81 -7.04 -7.13 22.28
C ILE A 81 -8.39 -7.53 22.87
N PHE A 82 -9.47 -6.80 22.53
CA PHE A 82 -10.80 -7.15 23.02
C PHE A 82 -11.34 -8.44 22.38
N GLY A 83 -10.96 -8.75 21.14
CA GLY A 83 -11.25 -10.01 20.49
C GLY A 83 -10.71 -11.20 21.29
N VAL A 84 -9.45 -11.14 21.75
CA VAL A 84 -8.86 -12.18 22.61
C VAL A 84 -9.61 -12.28 23.95
N VAL A 85 -10.02 -11.17 24.55
CA VAL A 85 -10.86 -11.20 25.77
C VAL A 85 -12.19 -11.90 25.52
N ILE A 86 -12.85 -11.63 24.39
CA ILE A 86 -14.12 -12.27 23.99
C ILE A 86 -13.93 -13.78 23.74
N VAL A 87 -12.81 -14.18 23.13
CA VAL A 87 -12.48 -15.59 22.87
C VAL A 87 -12.36 -16.37 24.18
N ARG A 88 -11.74 -15.79 25.22
CA ARG A 88 -11.58 -16.45 26.53
C ARG A 88 -12.90 -16.80 27.22
N GLY A 89 -13.96 -16.05 26.96
CA GLY A 89 -15.31 -16.35 27.45
C GLY A 89 -16.14 -17.25 26.52
N GLY A 90 -15.55 -17.81 25.46
CA GLY A 90 -16.26 -18.57 24.45
C GLY A 90 -16.69 -19.96 24.92
N LEU A 91 -17.98 -20.27 24.76
CA LEU A 91 -18.54 -21.61 24.99
C LEU A 91 -18.90 -22.28 23.64
N PRO A 92 -17.96 -22.98 22.97
CA PRO A 92 -18.26 -23.69 21.73
C PRO A 92 -19.15 -24.90 22.00
N ASN A 93 -20.12 -25.15 21.12
CA ASN A 93 -21.05 -26.29 21.22
C ASN A 93 -21.21 -27.03 19.88
N SER A 94 -20.19 -26.98 19.03
CA SER A 94 -20.21 -27.52 17.67
C SER A 94 -20.00 -29.04 17.60
N SER A 95 -19.54 -29.68 18.68
CA SER A 95 -19.40 -31.15 18.75
C SER A 95 -20.76 -31.83 18.94
N THR A 96 -21.57 -31.31 19.87
CA THR A 96 -22.89 -31.85 20.21
C THR A 96 -23.98 -31.34 19.26
N TYR A 97 -23.97 -30.04 18.95
CA TYR A 97 -24.99 -29.42 18.09
C TYR A 97 -24.34 -28.84 16.83
N LYS A 98 -24.36 -29.62 15.74
CA LYS A 98 -23.73 -29.29 14.45
C LYS A 98 -24.52 -28.30 13.59
N TYR A 99 -25.17 -27.32 14.21
CA TYR A 99 -25.85 -26.25 13.48
C TYR A 99 -24.83 -25.31 12.83
N THR A 100 -25.15 -24.80 11.64
CA THR A 100 -24.30 -23.85 10.91
C THR A 100 -23.92 -22.63 11.74
N SER A 101 -24.84 -22.11 12.56
CA SER A 101 -24.59 -21.01 13.49
C SER A 101 -23.51 -21.34 14.53
N ASN A 102 -23.54 -22.55 15.11
CA ASN A 102 -22.55 -23.00 16.08
C ASN A 102 -21.17 -23.19 15.43
N ILE A 103 -21.14 -23.73 14.22
CA ILE A 103 -19.89 -23.87 13.45
C ILE A 103 -19.30 -22.49 13.18
N ARG A 104 -20.10 -21.54 12.66
CA ARG A 104 -19.67 -20.17 12.37
C ARG A 104 -19.19 -19.43 13.63
N TYR A 105 -19.87 -19.65 14.76
CA TYR A 105 -19.48 -19.12 16.06
C TYR A 105 -18.07 -19.61 16.47
N THR A 106 -17.76 -20.90 16.27
CA THR A 106 -16.45 -21.47 16.56
C THR A 106 -15.40 -20.99 15.56
N LEU A 107 -15.71 -21.02 14.26
CA LEU A 107 -14.80 -20.60 13.20
C LEU A 107 -14.46 -19.10 13.29
N GLN A 108 -15.36 -18.21 13.72
CA GLN A 108 -15.03 -16.79 13.94
C GLN A 108 -13.90 -16.63 14.95
N ARG A 109 -13.94 -17.39 16.05
CA ARG A 109 -12.88 -17.35 17.09
C ARG A 109 -11.59 -17.98 16.60
N ALA A 110 -11.68 -19.17 16.00
CA ALA A 110 -10.51 -19.86 15.48
C ALA A 110 -9.78 -19.02 14.43
N SER A 111 -10.50 -18.54 13.41
CA SER A 111 -9.94 -17.65 12.38
C SER A 111 -9.43 -16.34 12.96
N GLY A 112 -10.07 -15.78 14.00
CA GLY A 112 -9.60 -14.57 14.68
C GLY A 112 -8.25 -14.76 15.38
N MET A 113 -8.05 -15.91 16.03
CA MET A 113 -6.77 -16.24 16.67
C MET A 113 -5.66 -16.53 15.65
N VAL A 114 -6.00 -17.22 14.56
CA VAL A 114 -5.05 -17.43 13.46
C VAL A 114 -4.69 -16.11 12.79
N ALA A 115 -5.68 -15.26 12.49
CA ALA A 115 -5.48 -13.92 11.95
C ALA A 115 -4.63 -13.05 12.88
N PHE A 116 -4.88 -13.09 14.20
CA PHE A 116 -4.06 -12.38 15.18
C PHE A 116 -2.59 -12.78 15.10
N ALA A 117 -2.29 -14.09 15.16
CA ALA A 117 -0.91 -14.59 15.06
C ALA A 117 -0.28 -14.24 13.70
N PHE A 118 -1.04 -14.44 12.62
CA PHE A 118 -0.60 -14.11 11.27
C PHE A 118 -0.29 -12.62 11.11
N ILE A 119 -1.15 -11.71 11.57
CA ILE A 119 -0.94 -10.26 11.45
C ILE A 119 0.29 -9.83 12.25
N MET A 120 0.48 -10.35 13.47
CA MET A 120 1.68 -10.08 14.26
C MET A 120 2.95 -10.45 13.50
N TRP A 121 2.98 -11.66 12.91
CA TRP A 121 4.10 -12.11 12.09
C TRP A 121 4.21 -11.36 10.77
N HIS A 122 3.11 -11.08 10.08
CA HIS A 122 3.08 -10.38 8.80
C HIS A 122 3.65 -8.97 8.91
N VAL A 123 3.25 -8.20 9.94
CA VAL A 123 3.77 -6.85 10.18
C VAL A 123 5.26 -6.91 10.58
N PHE A 124 5.69 -7.95 11.29
CA PHE A 124 7.12 -8.16 11.55
C PHE A 124 7.90 -8.46 10.27
N HIS A 125 7.45 -9.46 9.50
CA HIS A 125 8.07 -9.93 8.27
C HIS A 125 8.22 -8.80 7.24
N MET A 126 7.15 -8.02 7.03
CA MET A 126 7.13 -6.95 6.03
C MET A 126 7.72 -5.64 6.57
N HIS A 127 7.36 -5.21 7.78
CA HIS A 127 7.69 -3.86 8.28
C HIS A 127 8.62 -3.83 9.50
N GLY A 128 8.88 -4.98 10.12
CA GLY A 128 9.78 -5.08 11.27
C GLY A 128 9.23 -4.50 12.57
N TRP A 129 7.93 -4.19 12.69
CA TRP A 129 7.28 -3.52 13.84
C TRP A 129 7.75 -2.10 14.16
N PHE A 130 9.00 -1.91 14.60
CA PHE A 130 9.51 -0.61 15.04
C PHE A 130 10.53 -0.07 14.05
N HIS A 131 10.41 1.20 13.67
CA HIS A 131 11.30 1.85 12.69
C HIS A 131 12.59 2.43 13.30
N ALA A 132 12.90 2.11 14.56
CA ALA A 132 14.14 2.54 15.18
C ALA A 132 15.32 1.75 14.58
N GLU A 133 16.42 2.42 14.26
CA GLU A 133 17.57 1.82 13.57
C GLU A 133 18.14 0.60 14.32
N TRP A 134 18.33 0.72 15.65
CA TRP A 134 18.82 -0.38 16.49
C TRP A 134 17.93 -1.62 16.44
N TRP A 135 16.61 -1.44 16.28
CA TRP A 135 15.66 -2.53 16.18
C TRP A 135 15.65 -3.12 14.78
N GLN A 136 15.61 -2.29 13.74
CA GLN A 136 15.62 -2.71 12.35
C GLN A 136 16.89 -3.51 12.04
N LYS A 137 18.06 -2.95 12.34
CA LYS A 137 19.37 -3.57 12.08
C LYS A 137 19.73 -4.67 13.07
N GLY A 138 19.38 -4.52 14.33
CA GLY A 138 19.77 -5.45 15.39
C GLY A 138 18.83 -6.63 15.58
N VAL A 139 17.55 -6.51 15.20
CA VAL A 139 16.51 -7.50 15.50
C VAL A 139 15.72 -7.90 14.26
N ALA A 140 15.11 -6.94 13.54
CA ALA A 140 14.19 -7.25 12.46
C ALA A 140 14.90 -7.90 11.27
N GLU A 141 15.85 -7.22 10.64
CA GLU A 141 16.56 -7.71 9.44
C GLU A 141 17.24 -9.07 9.68
N PRO A 142 17.99 -9.32 10.78
CA PRO A 142 18.59 -10.63 11.05
C PRO A 142 17.58 -11.79 11.16
N LEU A 143 16.33 -11.50 11.49
CA LEU A 143 15.25 -12.47 11.64
C LEU A 143 14.30 -12.47 10.43
N SER A 144 14.73 -11.96 9.27
CA SER A 144 13.91 -11.82 8.05
C SER A 144 12.65 -10.95 8.25
N GLY A 145 12.75 -9.96 9.13
CA GLY A 145 11.79 -8.88 9.28
C GLY A 145 12.18 -7.66 8.45
N ALA A 146 11.25 -6.71 8.32
CA ALA A 146 11.45 -5.46 7.56
C ALA A 146 11.83 -5.65 6.08
N MET A 147 11.35 -6.72 5.47
CA MET A 147 11.72 -7.12 4.11
C MET A 147 11.10 -6.21 3.04
N PHE A 148 9.99 -5.53 3.32
CA PHE A 148 9.28 -4.71 2.33
C PHE A 148 9.83 -3.28 2.28
N LYS A 149 10.21 -2.82 1.09
CA LYS A 149 10.67 -1.45 0.84
C LYS A 149 9.69 -0.73 -0.08
N PRO A 150 8.99 0.33 0.38
CA PRO A 150 7.91 0.95 -0.39
C PRO A 150 8.29 1.53 -1.75
N TYR A 151 9.54 1.91 -1.96
CA TYR A 151 10.02 2.43 -3.25
C TYR A 151 10.68 1.34 -4.13
N SER A 152 10.64 0.09 -3.68
CA SER A 152 11.00 -1.12 -4.43
C SER A 152 9.99 -2.22 -4.13
N ALA A 153 8.70 -1.87 -4.16
CA ALA A 153 7.63 -2.60 -3.51
C ALA A 153 7.36 -3.96 -4.16
N ALA A 154 7.29 -4.02 -5.49
CA ALA A 154 6.97 -5.26 -6.20
C ALA A 154 8.09 -6.28 -6.05
N SER A 155 9.34 -5.86 -6.24
CA SER A 155 10.50 -6.74 -6.14
C SER A 155 10.72 -7.22 -4.71
N THR A 156 10.72 -6.32 -3.72
CA THR A 156 10.97 -6.70 -2.32
C THR A 156 9.83 -7.52 -1.71
N ALA A 157 8.58 -7.27 -2.08
CA ALA A 157 7.46 -8.13 -1.68
C ALA A 157 7.59 -9.56 -2.24
N ALA A 158 8.01 -9.69 -3.51
CA ALA A 158 8.25 -10.99 -4.13
C ALA A 158 9.40 -11.72 -3.43
N GLU A 159 10.53 -11.06 -3.22
CA GLU A 159 11.69 -11.63 -2.53
C GLU A 159 11.35 -12.06 -1.10
N ALA A 160 10.61 -11.22 -0.36
CA ALA A 160 10.15 -11.54 0.99
C ALA A 160 9.29 -12.82 1.02
N LEU A 161 8.38 -12.98 0.05
CA LEU A 161 7.53 -14.17 -0.03
C LEU A 161 8.28 -15.41 -0.51
N GLN A 162 9.40 -15.25 -1.21
CA GLN A 162 10.19 -16.35 -1.79
C GLN A 162 11.36 -16.82 -0.92
N ILE A 163 11.57 -16.25 0.29
CA ILE A 163 12.63 -16.67 1.22
C ILE A 163 12.57 -18.18 1.49
N SER A 164 11.36 -18.75 1.58
CA SER A 164 11.13 -20.18 1.77
C SER A 164 9.74 -20.57 1.29
N ILE A 165 9.57 -21.83 0.86
CA ILE A 165 8.27 -22.38 0.48
C ILE A 165 7.23 -22.34 1.62
N ILE A 166 7.69 -22.25 2.87
CA ILE A 166 6.82 -22.17 4.04
C ILE A 166 6.13 -20.80 4.11
N VAL A 167 6.80 -19.72 3.70
CA VAL A 167 6.29 -18.35 3.83
C VAL A 167 4.97 -18.18 3.05
N PRO A 168 4.86 -18.52 1.76
CA PRO A 168 3.59 -18.42 1.04
C PRO A 168 2.47 -19.27 1.65
N VAL A 169 2.79 -20.47 2.19
CA VAL A 169 1.78 -21.33 2.84
C VAL A 169 1.21 -20.65 4.10
N LEU A 170 2.07 -20.04 4.92
CA LEU A 170 1.62 -19.26 6.09
C LEU A 170 0.76 -18.06 5.66
N TYR A 171 1.14 -17.38 4.57
CA TYR A 171 0.32 -16.30 3.99
C TYR A 171 -1.03 -16.80 3.47
N VAL A 172 -1.12 -17.96 2.81
CA VAL A 172 -2.40 -18.54 2.38
C VAL A 172 -3.32 -18.76 3.60
N ILE A 173 -2.81 -19.41 4.64
CA ILE A 173 -3.57 -19.69 5.87
C ILE A 173 -4.02 -18.38 6.54
N GLY A 174 -3.11 -17.42 6.63
CA GLY A 174 -3.35 -16.11 7.21
C GLY A 174 -4.41 -15.30 6.46
N VAL A 175 -4.23 -15.14 5.15
CA VAL A 175 -5.15 -14.39 4.27
C VAL A 175 -6.54 -15.02 4.30
N LEU A 176 -6.65 -16.35 4.15
CA LEU A 176 -7.95 -17.02 4.19
C LEU A 176 -8.62 -16.90 5.56
N SER A 177 -7.86 -16.94 6.65
CA SER A 177 -8.38 -16.71 8.00
C SER A 177 -8.90 -15.29 8.17
N CYS A 178 -8.15 -14.28 7.73
CA CYS A 178 -8.60 -12.89 7.73
C CYS A 178 -9.87 -12.69 6.90
N VAL A 179 -9.94 -13.27 5.69
CA VAL A 179 -11.08 -13.10 4.79
C VAL A 179 -12.33 -13.76 5.37
N PHE A 180 -12.20 -14.99 5.87
CA PHE A 180 -13.30 -15.64 6.56
C PHE A 180 -13.75 -14.84 7.78
N HIS A 181 -12.81 -14.39 8.62
CA HIS A 181 -13.10 -13.63 9.83
C HIS A 181 -13.87 -12.32 9.51
N LEU A 182 -13.49 -11.62 8.44
CA LEU A 182 -14.17 -10.43 7.96
C LEU A 182 -15.54 -10.75 7.39
N ALA A 183 -15.66 -11.70 6.47
CA ALA A 183 -16.94 -12.06 5.84
C ALA A 183 -17.98 -12.55 6.87
N ASN A 184 -17.56 -13.43 7.77
CA ASN A 184 -18.41 -13.90 8.86
C ASN A 184 -18.65 -12.81 9.93
N GLY A 185 -17.67 -11.92 10.12
CA GLY A 185 -17.78 -10.71 10.93
C GLY A 185 -18.84 -9.74 10.40
N ILE A 186 -18.88 -9.48 9.09
CA ILE A 186 -19.93 -8.69 8.43
C ILE A 186 -21.28 -9.32 8.71
N TRP A 187 -21.44 -10.63 8.48
CA TRP A 187 -22.70 -11.34 8.77
C TRP A 187 -23.12 -11.18 10.25
N THR A 188 -22.18 -11.25 11.18
CA THR A 188 -22.48 -11.11 12.61
C THR A 188 -22.80 -9.66 12.95
N PHE A 189 -22.11 -8.69 12.35
CA PHE A 189 -22.33 -7.27 12.50
C PHE A 189 -23.77 -6.90 12.16
N GLY A 190 -24.30 -7.32 11.00
CA GLY A 190 -25.67 -6.95 10.66
C GLY A 190 -26.75 -7.62 11.51
N ILE A 191 -26.44 -8.71 12.25
CA ILE A 191 -27.34 -9.21 13.30
C ILE A 191 -27.28 -8.27 14.49
N THR A 192 -26.08 -8.03 15.01
CA THR A 192 -25.92 -7.27 16.25
C THR A 192 -26.43 -5.85 16.07
N TRP A 193 -26.18 -5.20 14.93
CA TRP A 193 -26.63 -3.85 14.60
C TRP A 193 -28.04 -3.77 14.00
N GLY A 194 -28.78 -4.89 13.91
CA GLY A 194 -30.18 -4.88 13.50
C GLY A 194 -30.42 -4.60 12.01
N ILE A 195 -29.42 -4.84 11.16
CA ILE A 195 -29.51 -4.68 9.70
C ILE A 195 -30.32 -5.82 9.07
N TRP A 196 -30.09 -7.07 9.48
CA TRP A 196 -30.87 -8.23 9.02
C TRP A 196 -31.55 -8.97 10.17
N VAL A 197 -32.73 -8.47 10.54
CA VAL A 197 -33.52 -8.97 11.68
C VAL A 197 -34.29 -10.25 11.35
N SER A 198 -34.89 -10.34 10.16
CA SER A 198 -35.76 -11.46 9.79
C SER A 198 -34.99 -12.69 9.26
N PRO A 199 -35.55 -13.91 9.36
CA PRO A 199 -34.92 -15.11 8.80
C PRO A 199 -34.59 -14.98 7.30
N ALA A 200 -35.49 -14.39 6.51
CA ALA A 200 -35.26 -14.15 5.09
C ALA A 200 -34.09 -13.19 4.84
N ALA A 201 -33.94 -12.15 5.66
CA ALA A 201 -32.81 -11.22 5.56
C ALA A 201 -31.48 -11.92 5.91
N GLN A 202 -31.46 -12.77 6.93
CA GLN A 202 -30.28 -13.54 7.32
C GLN A 202 -29.86 -14.56 6.24
N THR A 203 -30.82 -15.19 5.56
CA THR A 203 -30.55 -16.06 4.41
C THR A 203 -29.92 -15.29 3.25
N ARG A 204 -30.45 -14.12 2.90
CA ARG A 204 -29.84 -13.25 1.87
C ARG A 204 -28.45 -12.77 2.27
N ALA A 205 -28.29 -12.34 3.52
CA ALA A 205 -27.00 -11.92 4.06
C ALA A 205 -25.96 -13.05 4.03
N THR A 206 -26.39 -14.31 4.19
CA THR A 206 -25.50 -15.47 4.08
C THR A 206 -24.89 -15.56 2.69
N TRP A 207 -25.71 -15.47 1.64
CA TRP A 207 -25.23 -15.47 0.26
C TRP A 207 -24.36 -14.25 -0.06
N ALA A 208 -24.77 -13.05 0.38
CA ALA A 208 -24.00 -11.84 0.17
C ALA A 208 -22.59 -11.93 0.82
N CYS A 209 -22.52 -12.36 2.07
CA CYS A 209 -21.24 -12.50 2.79
C CYS A 209 -20.39 -13.65 2.22
N LEU A 210 -21.01 -14.74 1.75
CA LEU A 210 -20.31 -15.84 1.11
C LEU A 210 -19.66 -15.39 -0.21
N VAL A 211 -20.43 -14.75 -1.10
CA VAL A 211 -19.93 -14.24 -2.38
C VAL A 211 -18.83 -13.20 -2.14
N PHE A 212 -19.05 -12.27 -1.21
CA PHE A 212 -18.03 -11.30 -0.81
C PHE A 212 -16.75 -11.98 -0.32
N GLY A 213 -16.86 -12.96 0.58
CA GLY A 213 -15.71 -13.70 1.10
C GLY A 213 -14.95 -14.45 0.00
N LEU A 214 -15.66 -15.15 -0.89
CA LEU A 214 -15.03 -15.88 -2.00
C LEU A 214 -14.33 -14.93 -2.99
N ALA A 215 -14.96 -13.81 -3.33
CA ALA A 215 -14.35 -12.80 -4.20
C ALA A 215 -13.08 -12.21 -3.56
N LEU A 216 -13.14 -11.84 -2.28
CA LEU A 216 -12.00 -11.28 -1.58
C LEU A 216 -10.89 -12.32 -1.37
N SER A 217 -11.22 -13.60 -1.17
CA SER A 217 -10.25 -14.70 -1.17
C SER A 217 -9.57 -14.84 -2.53
N ALA A 218 -10.30 -14.75 -3.64
CA ALA A 218 -9.72 -14.81 -4.97
C ALA A 218 -8.75 -13.64 -5.21
N VAL A 219 -9.12 -12.42 -4.80
CA VAL A 219 -8.25 -11.23 -4.86
C VAL A 219 -6.97 -11.45 -4.04
N GLY A 220 -7.10 -11.86 -2.78
CA GLY A 220 -5.95 -12.04 -1.89
C GLY A 220 -5.02 -13.19 -2.29
N LEU A 221 -5.58 -14.33 -2.72
CA LEU A 221 -4.79 -15.45 -3.23
C LEU A 221 -4.16 -15.14 -4.58
N GLY A 222 -4.85 -14.39 -5.44
CA GLY A 222 -4.30 -13.89 -6.70
C GLY A 222 -3.09 -13.02 -6.46
N ALA A 223 -3.20 -12.01 -5.59
CA ALA A 223 -2.08 -11.16 -5.20
C ALA A 223 -0.89 -11.98 -4.66
N LEU A 224 -1.16 -12.92 -3.74
CA LEU A 224 -0.12 -13.78 -3.16
C LEU A 224 0.58 -14.62 -4.23
N GLY A 225 -0.16 -15.24 -5.14
CA GLY A 225 0.41 -15.96 -6.28
C GLY A 225 1.26 -15.04 -7.16
N GLY A 226 0.75 -13.84 -7.48
CA GLY A 226 1.42 -12.84 -8.31
C GLY A 226 2.79 -12.41 -7.78
N PHE A 227 3.03 -12.47 -6.47
CA PHE A 227 4.36 -12.26 -5.88
C PHE A 227 5.15 -13.57 -5.73
N ALA A 228 4.52 -14.60 -5.16
CA ALA A 228 5.20 -15.84 -4.76
C ALA A 228 5.69 -16.68 -5.95
N THR A 229 5.14 -16.49 -7.15
CA THR A 229 5.52 -17.26 -8.35
C THR A 229 6.37 -16.47 -9.34
N LYS A 230 6.78 -15.23 -9.04
CA LYS A 230 7.67 -14.46 -9.93
C LYS A 230 8.99 -15.20 -10.11
N THR A 231 9.44 -15.27 -11.35
CA THR A 231 10.78 -15.76 -11.71
C THR A 231 11.85 -14.74 -11.33
N LYS A 232 13.12 -15.16 -11.28
CA LYS A 232 14.25 -14.26 -11.01
C LYS A 232 14.35 -13.16 -12.07
N GLU A 233 14.05 -13.50 -13.32
CA GLU A 233 14.04 -12.58 -14.45
C GLU A 233 12.95 -11.53 -14.30
N GLN A 234 11.74 -11.93 -13.86
CA GLN A 234 10.65 -10.98 -13.57
C GLN A 234 10.97 -10.07 -12.39
N ILE A 235 11.57 -10.59 -11.32
CA ILE A 235 12.01 -9.76 -10.18
C ILE A 235 13.08 -8.77 -10.62
N ALA A 236 14.05 -9.19 -11.43
CA ALA A 236 15.08 -8.30 -11.97
C ALA A 236 14.47 -7.20 -12.89
N ALA A 237 13.47 -7.56 -13.70
CA ALA A 237 12.74 -6.59 -14.51
C ALA A 237 11.97 -5.58 -13.64
N ASP A 238 11.28 -6.04 -12.60
CA ASP A 238 10.59 -5.15 -11.64
C ASP A 238 11.57 -4.19 -10.97
N LYS A 239 12.74 -4.67 -10.52
CA LYS A 239 13.80 -3.80 -9.94
C LYS A 239 14.25 -2.71 -10.90
N ALA A 240 14.44 -3.05 -12.18
CA ALA A 240 14.85 -2.07 -13.18
C ALA A 240 13.77 -1.02 -13.45
N VAL A 241 12.50 -1.41 -13.40
CA VAL A 241 11.37 -0.46 -13.53
C VAL A 241 11.25 0.41 -12.28
N GLU A 242 11.33 -0.18 -11.09
CA GLU A 242 11.28 0.53 -9.81
C GLU A 242 12.41 1.56 -9.68
N GLN A 243 13.64 1.22 -10.10
CA GLN A 243 14.76 2.17 -10.16
C GLN A 243 14.41 3.37 -11.04
N LYS A 244 13.95 3.15 -12.28
CA LYS A 244 13.54 4.25 -13.18
C LYS A 244 12.43 5.11 -12.60
N MET A 245 11.43 4.49 -11.96
CA MET A 245 10.35 5.21 -11.29
C MET A 245 10.85 6.04 -10.11
N PHE A 246 11.78 5.49 -9.34
CA PHE A 246 12.40 6.18 -8.22
C PHE A 246 13.24 7.38 -8.70
N ASP A 247 14.11 7.18 -9.70
CA ASP A 247 14.95 8.24 -10.26
C ASP A 247 14.09 9.40 -10.81
N ALA A 248 12.98 9.09 -11.49
CA ALA A 248 12.03 10.09 -11.96
C ALA A 248 11.37 10.87 -10.81
N LYS A 249 11.08 10.22 -9.68
CA LYS A 249 10.52 10.85 -8.47
C LYS A 249 11.53 11.72 -7.73
N VAL A 250 12.80 11.33 -7.73
CA VAL A 250 13.89 12.16 -7.21
C VAL A 250 14.09 13.39 -8.09
N ALA A 251 14.13 13.21 -9.41
CA ALA A 251 14.26 14.32 -10.35
C ALA A 251 13.11 15.32 -10.27
N SER A 252 11.88 14.86 -9.96
CA SER A 252 10.73 15.75 -9.72
C SER A 252 10.69 16.40 -8.33
N GLY A 253 11.61 16.03 -7.42
CA GLY A 253 11.64 16.51 -6.03
C GLY A 253 10.53 15.93 -5.14
N GLU A 254 9.83 14.89 -5.60
CA GLU A 254 8.77 14.23 -4.82
C GLU A 254 9.34 13.26 -3.77
N VAL A 255 10.57 12.78 -3.97
CA VAL A 255 11.25 11.82 -3.10
C VAL A 255 12.71 12.23 -2.91
N GLU A 256 13.24 12.02 -1.70
CA GLU A 256 14.65 12.25 -1.37
C GLU A 256 15.54 11.14 -1.94
N ALA A 257 16.72 11.52 -2.46
CA ALA A 257 17.65 10.60 -3.11
C ALA A 257 18.28 9.57 -2.15
N ASP A 258 18.37 9.86 -0.85
CA ASP A 258 18.94 8.96 0.17
C ASP A 258 17.84 8.20 0.95
N SER A 259 16.64 8.11 0.40
CA SER A 259 15.50 7.55 1.12
C SER A 259 15.69 6.08 1.47
N HIS A 260 15.71 5.78 2.78
CA HIS A 260 15.70 4.42 3.34
C HIS A 260 14.49 3.54 2.94
N LYS A 261 13.50 4.13 2.24
CA LYS A 261 12.33 3.45 1.69
C LYS A 261 12.61 2.76 0.35
N PHE A 262 13.75 3.06 -0.28
CA PHE A 262 14.26 2.37 -1.48
C PHE A 262 15.13 1.18 -1.08
N GLY A 263 14.98 0.05 -1.80
CA GLY A 263 15.70 -1.20 -1.52
C GLY A 263 16.95 -1.43 -2.36
N GLY A 264 17.22 -0.58 -3.35
CA GLY A 264 18.41 -0.67 -4.21
C GLY A 264 19.60 0.14 -3.68
N ASN A 265 20.78 -0.14 -4.22
CA ASN A 265 21.97 0.67 -3.95
C ASN A 265 21.94 1.95 -4.79
N HIS A 266 22.01 3.11 -4.13
CA HIS A 266 22.31 4.38 -4.76
C HIS A 266 23.77 4.43 -5.22
N GLN A 267 24.05 3.85 -6.37
CA GLN A 267 25.23 4.16 -7.18
C GLN A 267 24.68 4.49 -8.56
N HIS A 268 25.05 5.64 -9.13
CA HIS A 268 24.52 6.25 -10.37
C HIS A 268 23.46 7.33 -10.19
N ALA A 269 23.84 8.45 -9.58
CA ALA A 269 23.32 9.78 -9.96
C ALA A 269 24.28 10.94 -9.64
N GLU A 270 25.54 10.68 -9.30
CA GLU A 270 26.60 11.68 -9.34
C GLU A 270 27.46 11.38 -10.57
N GLY A 271 27.19 12.03 -11.70
CA GLY A 271 28.07 11.90 -12.87
C GLY A 271 27.45 12.02 -14.24
N GLU A 272 26.33 12.72 -14.43
CA GLU A 272 26.04 13.35 -15.73
C GLU A 272 25.46 14.74 -15.46
N GLN A 273 26.35 15.67 -15.10
CA GLN A 273 26.07 17.06 -15.39
C GLN A 273 25.95 17.15 -16.91
N HIS A 274 24.72 17.36 -17.39
CA HIS A 274 24.48 17.81 -18.75
C HIS A 274 25.26 19.13 -18.90
N GLU A 275 26.46 19.06 -19.45
CA GLU A 275 27.15 20.23 -19.99
C GLU A 275 26.22 20.77 -21.08
N ALA A 276 25.54 21.88 -20.76
CA ALA A 276 24.90 22.69 -21.77
C ALA A 276 25.97 23.04 -22.83
N PRO A 277 25.68 22.97 -24.14
CA PRO A 277 26.64 23.40 -25.14
C PRO A 277 27.00 24.85 -24.85
N ALA A 278 28.31 25.11 -24.66
CA ALA A 278 28.82 26.44 -24.45
C ALA A 278 28.37 27.34 -25.62
N GLU A 279 27.61 28.38 -25.30
CA GLU A 279 27.36 29.50 -26.20
C GLU A 279 28.71 30.12 -26.58
N GLU A 280 29.12 29.92 -27.82
CA GLU A 280 30.29 30.54 -28.41
C GLU A 280 30.01 32.05 -28.57
N LYS A 281 30.56 32.86 -27.66
CA LYS A 281 30.55 34.32 -27.79
C LYS A 281 31.44 34.73 -28.97
N PRO A 282 31.02 35.62 -29.88
CA PRO A 282 31.89 36.14 -30.92
C PRO A 282 33.00 37.00 -30.30
N ALA A 283 34.21 36.84 -30.82
CA ALA A 283 35.39 37.61 -30.46
C ALA A 283 35.18 39.12 -30.68
N GLU A 284 35.43 39.90 -29.63
CA GLU A 284 35.48 41.36 -29.68
C GLU A 284 36.89 41.76 -30.16
N GLU A 285 37.01 42.06 -31.45
CA GLU A 285 38.25 42.57 -32.06
C GLU A 285 38.30 44.09 -31.89
N ALA A 286 39.29 44.56 -31.15
CA ALA A 286 39.55 45.96 -30.90
C ALA A 286 39.94 46.70 -32.19
N ALA A 287 39.12 47.67 -32.61
CA ALA A 287 39.48 48.62 -33.66
C ALA A 287 39.45 50.05 -33.11
N THR A 288 40.65 50.61 -32.95
CA THR A 288 40.94 52.01 -32.70
C THR A 288 40.43 52.90 -33.84
N ALA A 289 39.54 53.84 -33.51
CA ALA A 289 39.10 54.89 -34.43
C ALA A 289 40.18 55.98 -34.58
N THR A 290 40.58 56.26 -35.81
CA THR A 290 41.30 57.48 -36.21
C THR A 290 40.49 58.15 -37.30
N GLU A 291 40.24 59.45 -37.15
CA GLU A 291 39.45 60.31 -38.04
C GLU A 291 40.04 60.40 -39.46
N ALA A 292 39.17 60.42 -40.48
CA ALA A 292 39.34 61.26 -41.68
C ALA A 292 38.05 61.31 -42.52
N THR A 293 37.45 62.50 -42.55
CA THR A 293 36.41 62.94 -43.48
C THR A 293 36.97 63.07 -44.90
N THR A 294 36.27 62.61 -45.93
CA THR A 294 36.01 63.36 -47.20
C THR A 294 35.08 62.57 -48.13
N ALA A 295 34.27 63.33 -48.87
CA ALA A 295 33.09 62.92 -49.60
C ALA A 295 33.36 62.34 -51.01
N ALA A 296 32.46 61.43 -51.43
CA ALA A 296 31.72 61.26 -52.71
C ALA A 296 32.34 61.71 -54.07
N PRO A 297 31.78 61.32 -55.25
CA PRO A 297 30.59 60.49 -55.57
C PRO A 297 30.98 59.34 -56.56
N ALA A 298 30.17 58.56 -57.26
CA ALA A 298 28.79 58.63 -57.73
C ALA A 298 28.33 57.23 -58.22
N GLU A 299 27.02 56.99 -58.06
CA GLU A 299 26.10 56.37 -59.03
C GLU A 299 26.26 54.90 -59.52
N GLY A 300 25.15 54.15 -59.44
CA GLY A 300 24.99 52.94 -60.26
C GLY A 300 23.94 51.90 -59.86
N SER A 301 22.67 52.30 -59.74
CA SER A 301 21.46 51.49 -60.01
C SER A 301 21.27 50.09 -59.39
N THR A 302 20.30 49.97 -58.48
CA THR A 302 19.44 48.78 -58.36
C THR A 302 17.99 49.21 -58.15
N GLU A 303 17.11 48.81 -59.07
CA GLU A 303 15.68 48.68 -58.82
C GLU A 303 15.23 47.40 -59.53
N THR A 304 14.75 46.43 -58.77
CA THR A 304 13.32 46.09 -58.79
C THR A 304 13.02 45.06 -57.72
N SER A 305 12.04 45.45 -56.92
CA SER A 305 11.46 44.79 -55.77
C SER A 305 10.06 44.27 -56.13
N ILE A 306 9.47 43.48 -55.20
CA ILE A 306 8.02 43.28 -54.93
C ILE A 306 7.38 42.05 -55.65
N PRO A 307 6.42 41.29 -55.05
CA PRO A 307 6.27 40.84 -53.65
C PRO A 307 5.44 39.51 -53.44
N ALA A 308 5.19 39.18 -52.16
CA ALA A 308 3.92 38.77 -51.53
C ALA A 308 3.29 37.35 -51.69
N ALA A 309 3.14 36.72 -50.51
CA ALA A 309 1.90 36.32 -49.82
C ALA A 309 1.09 35.06 -50.21
N GLY A 310 0.52 34.44 -49.16
CA GLY A 310 -0.61 33.49 -49.18
C GLY A 310 -0.30 32.19 -48.43
N ALA A 311 -0.72 31.97 -47.18
CA ALA A 311 -2.06 31.72 -46.62
C ALA A 311 -2.51 30.24 -46.63
N ALA A 312 -2.81 29.75 -45.42
CA ALA A 312 -3.86 28.78 -44.98
C ALA A 312 -4.05 27.41 -45.69
N SER A 313 -4.13 26.34 -44.90
CA SER A 313 -5.41 25.64 -44.56
C SER A 313 -5.17 24.30 -43.84
N ASP A 314 -5.96 24.06 -42.79
CA ASP A 314 -6.63 22.83 -42.33
C ASP A 314 -6.15 21.43 -42.77
N VAL A 315 -6.20 20.46 -41.85
CA VAL A 315 -7.06 19.24 -41.91
C VAL A 315 -6.68 18.23 -40.80
N ASN A 316 -7.72 17.78 -40.09
CA ASN A 316 -7.88 16.57 -39.23
C ASN A 316 -7.06 16.40 -37.95
#